data_AF-A0AAJ1I431-F1
#
_entry.id   AF-A0AAJ1I431-F1
#
_cell.length_a   1.000
_cell.length_b   1.000
_cell.length_c   1.000
_cell.angle_alpha   90.00
_cell.angle_beta   90.00
_cell.angle_gamma   90.00
#
_symmetry.space_group_name_H-M   'P 1'
#
loop_
_entity.id
_entity.type
_entity.pdbx_description
1 polymer ?
#
loop_
_entity_poly.entity_id
_entity_poly.type
_entity_poly.pdbx_seq_one_letter_code
_entity_poly.pdbx_strand_id
1 'polypeptide(L)' 'MASSTSQNDWAKTALRLPRDMHTQVHEEAKRNDRTFNGQIVAMLRQALQPRPEVQQ' A
#
# COMPACT_ATOMS: atom_id res chain seq x y z
N MET A 1 17.57 4.85 -19.07
CA MET A 1 16.22 4.79 -19.66
C MET A 1 15.22 4.83 -18.52
N ALA A 2 14.63 6.00 -18.23
CA ALA A 2 13.59 6.09 -17.20
C ALA A 2 12.31 5.48 -17.76
N SER A 3 11.92 4.29 -17.30
CA SER A 3 10.62 3.72 -17.64
C SER A 3 9.55 4.57 -16.95
N SER A 4 8.97 5.52 -17.68
CA SER A 4 7.77 6.22 -17.24
C SER A 4 6.62 5.21 -17.26
N THR A 5 6.43 4.46 -16.17
CA THR A 5 5.23 3.65 -15.98
C THR A 5 4.06 4.63 -15.99
N SER A 6 3.22 4.53 -17.00
CA SER A 6 2.09 5.45 -17.13
C SER A 6 1.09 5.10 -16.04
N GLN A 7 0.39 6.10 -15.49
CA GLN A 7 -0.74 5.80 -14.59
C GLN A 7 -1.78 4.88 -15.26
N ASN A 8 -1.78 4.83 -16.59
CA ASN A 8 -2.62 3.96 -17.41
C ASN A 8 -2.31 2.46 -17.22
N ASP A 9 -1.13 2.11 -16.69
CA ASP A 9 -0.72 0.73 -16.42
C ASP A 9 -1.26 0.22 -15.07
N TRP A 10 -1.94 1.06 -14.29
CA TRP A 10 -2.45 0.69 -12.97
C TRP A 10 -3.93 0.32 -13.00
N ALA A 11 -4.26 -0.86 -12.45
CA ALA A 11 -5.64 -1.23 -12.20
C ALA A 11 -6.20 -0.43 -11.00
N LYS A 12 -7.36 0.22 -11.19
CA LYS A 12 -8.07 0.91 -10.10
C LYS A 12 -8.80 -0.11 -9.24
N THR A 13 -8.52 -0.09 -7.93
CA THR A 13 -9.20 -0.95 -6.96
C THR A 13 -10.04 -0.09 -6.02
N ALA A 14 -11.36 -0.33 -5.97
CA ALA A 14 -12.25 0.31 -5.01
C ALA A 14 -12.31 -0.54 -3.73
N LEU A 15 -11.96 0.06 -2.59
CA LEU A 15 -11.97 -0.59 -1.28
C LEU A 15 -12.98 0.09 -0.34
N ARG A 16 -13.76 -0.70 0.37
CA ARG A 16 -14.60 -0.21 1.48
C ARG A 16 -13.86 -0.46 2.79
N LEU A 17 -13.45 0.62 3.44
CA LEU A 17 -12.79 0.57 4.74
C LEU A 17 -13.77 0.97 5.85
N PRO A 18 -13.76 0.29 7.01
CA PRO A 18 -14.31 0.84 8.24
C PRO A 18 -13.76 2.24 8.52
N ARG A 19 -14.57 3.11 9.13
CA ARG A 19 -14.21 4.53 9.31
C ARG A 19 -12.98 4.72 10.19
N ASP A 20 -12.88 3.94 11.26
CA ASP A 20 -11.72 3.89 12.14
C ASP A 20 -10.46 3.46 11.39
N MET A 21 -10.55 2.41 10.57
CA MET A 21 -9.44 1.93 9.75
C MET A 21 -9.00 2.97 8.71
N HIS A 22 -9.95 3.64 8.05
CA HIS A 22 -9.65 4.74 7.12
C HIS A 22 -8.85 5.86 7.81
N THR A 23 -9.25 6.26 9.02
CA THR A 23 -8.53 7.25 9.82
C THR A 23 -7.12 6.77 10.18
N GLN A 24 -6.97 5.52 10.62
CA GLN A 24 -5.67 4.95 10.97
C GLN A 24 -4.71 4.95 9.77
N VAL A 25 -5.19 4.58 8.57
CA VAL A 25 -4.37 4.59 7.35
C VAL A 25 -3.95 6.02 6.99
N HIS A 26 -4.80 7.03 7.19
CA HIS A 26 -4.44 8.44 6.98
C HIS A 26 -3.34 8.91 7.93
N GLU A 27 -3.46 8.59 9.21
CA GLU A 27 -2.45 8.99 10.20
C GLU A 27 -1.11 8.30 9.93
N GLU A 28 -1.12 7.02 9.58
CA GLU A 28 0.11 6.31 9.18
C GLU A 28 0.70 6.88 7.88
N ALA A 29 -0.13 7.28 6.91
CA ALA A 29 0.35 7.93 5.70
C ALA A 29 1.10 9.25 6.02
N LYS A 30 0.54 10.08 6.92
CA LYS A 30 1.21 11.31 7.39
C LYS A 30 2.53 11.00 8.09
N ARG A 31 2.56 10.01 8.99
CA ARG A 31 3.77 9.63 9.74
C ARG A 31 4.90 9.15 8.83
N ASN A 32 4.56 8.50 7.72
CA ASN A 32 5.52 7.92 6.79
C ASN A 32 5.83 8.81 5.58
N ASP A 33 5.33 10.06 5.56
CA ASP A 33 5.42 10.99 4.41
C ASP A 33 4.96 10.37 3.08
N ARG A 34 3.81 9.69 3.13
CA ARG A 34 3.19 9.03 1.98
C ARG A 34 1.81 9.61 1.68
N THR A 35 1.39 9.50 0.42
CA THR A 35 -0.02 9.66 0.07
C THR A 35 -0.83 8.50 0.67
N PHE A 36 -2.15 8.70 0.82
CA PHE A 36 -3.04 7.65 1.33
C PHE A 36 -2.95 6.35 0.50
N ASN A 37 -3.01 6.47 -0.83
CA ASN A 37 -2.82 5.33 -1.73
C ASN A 37 -1.41 4.73 -1.61
N GLY A 38 -0.38 5.56 -1.48
CA GLY A 38 0.99 5.10 -1.28
C GLY A 38 1.14 4.26 -0.02
N GLN A 39 0.47 4.64 1.06
CA GLN A 39 0.45 3.87 2.31
C GLN A 39 -0.28 2.54 2.15
N ILE A 40 -1.44 2.51 1.49
CA ILE A 40 -2.16 1.26 1.19
C ILE A 40 -1.27 0.30 0.39
N VAL A 41 -0.61 0.80 -0.66
CA VAL A 41 0.29 -0.01 -1.48
C VAL A 41 1.47 -0.52 -0.66
N ALA A 42 2.07 0.29 0.22
CA ALA A 42 3.16 -0.13 1.09
C ALA A 42 2.74 -1.26 2.04
N MET A 43 1.56 -1.14 2.66
CA MET A 43 1.00 -2.18 3.53
C MET A 43 0.74 -3.48 2.75
N LEU A 44 0.16 -3.39 1.55
CA LEU A 44 -0.07 -4.55 0.70
C LEU A 44 1.23 -5.24 0.28
N ARG A 45 2.27 -4.46 -0.07
CA ARG A 45 3.59 -5.02 -0.40
C ARG A 45 4.18 -5.77 0.78
N GLN A 46 4.11 -5.21 1.98
CA GLN A 46 4.59 -5.87 3.19
C GLN A 46 3.80 -7.15 3.49
N ALA A 47 2.47 -7.11 3.37
CA ALA A 47 1.61 -8.26 3.63
C ALA A 47 1.82 -9.41 2.62
N LEU A 48 2.20 -9.08 1.38
CA LEU A 48 2.44 -10.04 0.30
C LEU A 48 3.91 -10.50 0.22
N GLN A 49 4.80 -9.99 1.07
CA GLN A 49 6.16 -10.52 1.12
C GLN A 49 6.11 -11.99 1.57
N PRO A 50 6.81 -12.91 0.87
CA PRO A 50 6.87 -14.30 1.27
C PRO A 50 7.45 -14.37 2.69
N ARG A 51 6.73 -15.07 3.58
CA ARG A 51 7.29 -15.34 4.91
C ARG A 51 8.50 -16.25 4.73
N PRO A 52 9.65 -15.93 5.37
CA PRO A 52 10.79 -16.82 5.31
C PRO A 52 10.34 -18.18 5.85
N GLU A 53 10.53 -19.22 5.03
CA GLU A 53 10.32 -20.59 5.44
C GLU A 53 11.25 -20.84 6.63
N VAL A 54 10.66 -21.14 7.80
CA VAL A 54 11.44 -21.57 8.96
C VAL A 54 12.01 -22.93 8.61
N GLN A 55 13.27 -22.96 8.17
CA GLN A 55 14.04 -24.19 8.05
C GLN A 55 14.25 -24.73 9.47
N GLN A 56 13.57 -25.82 9.78
CA GLN A 56 13.80 -26.64 10.98
C GLN A 56 14.97 -27.59 10.73
#